data_AF-A0AAD4R528-F1
#
_entry.id   AF-A0AAD4R528-F1
#
_cell.length_a   1.000
_cell.length_b   1.000
_cell.length_c   1.000
_cell.angle_alpha   90.00
_cell.angle_beta   90.00
_cell.angle_gamma   90.00
#
_symmetry.space_group_name_H-M   'P 1'
#
loop_
_entity.id
_entity.type
_entity.pdbx_description
1 polymer ?
#
loop_
_entity_poly.entity_id
_entity_poly.type
_entity_poly.pdbx_seq_one_letter_code
_entity_poly.pdbx_strand_id
1 'polypeptide(L)'
;MRTAEERVKDIAQEALLRKCRWAGHVARRENGRWTKETTFWEPKDSKGKTIKAPQGWGKPERWKDKIIKKLGKDWHHVAMDREKYRALCDETFAPKQHG
;
A
#
# COMPACT_ATOMS: atom_id res chain seq x y z
N MET A 1 15.00 -2.02 28.76
CA MET A 1 15.57 -1.26 27.62
C MET A 1 15.19 -1.99 26.34
N ARG A 2 14.57 -1.32 25.35
CA ARG A 2 14.29 -1.94 24.05
C ARG A 2 15.58 -2.26 23.30
N THR A 3 15.63 -3.40 22.65
CA THR A 3 16.76 -3.80 21.79
C THR A 3 16.77 -2.99 20.49
N ALA A 4 17.91 -2.93 19.80
CA ALA A 4 18.02 -2.23 18.52
C ALA A 4 17.06 -2.82 17.47
N GLU A 5 16.85 -4.13 17.49
CA GLU A 5 15.97 -4.85 16.57
C GLU A 5 14.49 -4.45 16.75
N GLU A 6 14.03 -4.31 17.98
CA GLU A 6 12.67 -3.87 18.30
C GLU A 6 12.40 -2.46 17.78
N ARG A 7 13.36 -1.54 17.95
CA ARG A 7 13.25 -0.16 17.44
C ARG A 7 13.14 -0.11 15.92
N VAL A 8 13.90 -0.95 15.21
CA VAL A 8 13.85 -1.02 13.73
C VAL A 8 12.49 -1.56 13.26
N LYS A 9 11.92 -2.55 13.95
CA LYS A 9 10.58 -3.07 13.65
C LYS A 9 9.51 -2.00 13.84
N ASP A 10 9.56 -1.23 14.94
CA ASP A 10 8.64 -0.13 15.22
C ASP A 10 8.67 0.92 14.08
N ILE A 11 9.87 1.34 13.66
CA ILE A 11 10.04 2.33 12.58
C ILE A 11 9.50 1.80 11.25
N ALA A 12 9.75 0.53 10.93
CA ALA A 12 9.26 -0.09 9.71
C ALA A 12 7.73 -0.17 9.67
N GLN A 13 7.08 -0.47 10.81
CA GLN A 13 5.63 -0.47 10.94
C GLN A 13 5.03 0.92 10.79
N GLU A 14 5.61 1.92 11.46
CA GLU A 14 5.20 3.32 11.32
C GLU A 14 5.33 3.82 9.88
N ALA A 15 6.41 3.45 9.19
CA ALA A 15 6.58 3.76 7.77
C ALA A 15 5.50 3.11 6.89
N LEU A 16 5.11 1.86 7.17
CA LEU A 16 4.02 1.19 6.45
C LEU A 16 2.67 1.83 6.73
N LEU A 17 2.39 2.23 7.98
CA LEU A 17 1.17 2.93 8.35
C LEU A 17 1.04 4.25 7.59
N ARG A 18 2.11 5.05 7.54
CA ARG A 18 2.14 6.30 6.77
C ARG A 18 1.92 6.06 5.28
N LYS A 19 2.54 5.02 4.71
CA LYS A 19 2.32 4.63 3.31
C LYS A 19 0.88 4.22 3.05
N CYS A 20 0.25 3.47 3.97
CA CYS A 20 -1.17 3.11 3.89
C CYS A 20 -2.04 4.36 3.83
N ARG A 21 -1.91 5.25 4.81
CA ARG A 21 -2.68 6.51 4.87
C ARG A 21 -2.48 7.39 3.64
N TRP A 22 -1.24 7.50 3.14
CA TRP A 22 -0.93 8.23 1.91
C TRP A 22 -1.55 7.60 0.67
N ALA A 23 -1.52 6.27 0.54
CA ALA A 23 -2.17 5.56 -0.56
C ALA A 23 -3.67 5.85 -0.62
N GLY A 24 -4.35 5.86 0.53
CA GLY A 24 -5.76 6.25 0.59
C GLY A 24 -6.01 7.70 0.21
N HIS A 25 -5.12 8.62 0.60
CA HIS A 25 -5.18 10.01 0.15
C HIS A 25 -5.05 10.12 -1.38
N VAL A 26 -4.10 9.40 -1.98
CA VAL A 26 -3.89 9.36 -3.43
C VAL A 26 -5.10 8.77 -4.16
N ALA A 27 -5.71 7.72 -3.63
CA ALA A 27 -6.89 7.09 -4.22
C ALA A 27 -8.06 8.07 -4.36
N ARG A 28 -8.29 8.90 -3.33
CA ARG A 28 -9.36 9.90 -3.27
C ARG A 28 -9.07 11.18 -4.07
N ARG A 29 -7.81 11.47 -4.39
CA ARG A 29 -7.50 12.69 -5.16
C ARG A 29 -8.11 12.61 -6.56
N GLU A 30 -8.81 13.67 -6.93
CA GLU A 30 -9.34 13.89 -8.28
C GLU A 30 -8.36 14.72 -9.13
N ASN A 31 -7.59 15.58 -8.47
CA ASN A 31 -6.59 16.46 -9.05
C ASN A 31 -5.19 15.84 -8.92
N GLY A 32 -4.80 15.00 -9.89
CA GLY A 32 -3.42 14.50 -9.92
C GLY A 32 -3.13 13.42 -10.96
N ARG A 33 -3.14 13.82 -12.24
CA ARG A 33 -2.89 12.99 -13.45
C ARG A 33 -1.63 12.10 -13.43
N TRP A 34 -0.72 12.25 -12.46
CA TRP A 34 0.50 11.43 -12.39
C TRP A 34 0.60 10.64 -11.10
N THR A 35 0.27 11.22 -9.94
CA THR A 35 0.39 10.49 -8.67
C THR A 35 -0.60 9.33 -8.60
N LYS A 36 -1.84 9.55 -9.03
CA LYS A 36 -2.86 8.50 -9.12
C LYS A 36 -2.52 7.51 -10.22
N GLU A 37 -2.19 8.01 -11.42
CA GLU A 37 -1.80 7.16 -12.54
C GLU A 37 -0.61 6.26 -12.19
N THR A 38 0.53 6.78 -11.75
CA THR A 38 1.71 5.96 -11.38
C THR A 38 1.42 4.97 -10.25
N THR A 39 0.52 5.30 -9.33
CA THR A 39 0.09 4.38 -8.26
C THR A 39 -0.71 3.21 -8.82
N PHE A 40 -1.72 3.48 -9.63
CA PHE A 40 -2.61 2.45 -10.15
C PHE A 40 -2.07 1.76 -11.41
N TRP A 41 -1.11 2.38 -12.10
CA TRP A 41 -0.55 1.92 -13.35
C TRP A 41 -0.07 0.48 -13.24
N GLU A 42 -0.45 -0.31 -14.23
CA GLU A 42 0.05 -1.64 -14.49
C GLU A 42 0.43 -1.69 -15.97
N PRO A 43 1.55 -2.35 -16.33
CA PRO A 43 1.94 -2.47 -17.72
C PRO A 43 0.88 -3.32 -18.42
N LYS A 44 0.31 -2.80 -19.50
CA LYS A 44 -0.69 -3.50 -20.32
C LYS A 44 -0.14 -3.72 -21.73
N ASP A 45 -0.44 -4.87 -22.33
CA ASP A 45 -0.10 -5.16 -23.72
C ASP A 45 -1.04 -4.41 -24.69
N SER A 46 -0.81 -4.57 -26.00
CA SER A 46 -1.63 -3.96 -27.05
C SER A 46 -3.10 -4.45 -27.04
N LYS A 47 -3.40 -5.54 -26.31
CA LYS A 47 -4.74 -6.10 -26.12
C LYS A 47 -5.35 -5.69 -24.78
N GLY A 48 -4.69 -4.81 -24.01
CA GLY A 48 -5.15 -4.33 -22.70
C GLY A 48 -4.94 -5.30 -21.55
N LYS A 49 -4.25 -6.43 -21.75
CA LYS A 49 -3.98 -7.43 -20.71
C LYS A 49 -2.74 -7.02 -19.92
N THR A 50 -2.80 -7.16 -18.59
CA THR A 50 -1.64 -6.91 -17.73
C THR A 50 -0.46 -7.78 -18.16
N ILE A 51 0.64 -7.14 -18.56
CA ILE A 51 1.89 -7.78 -18.94
C ILE A 51 2.43 -8.47 -17.71
N LYS A 52 2.51 -9.80 -17.78
CA LYS A 52 3.22 -10.60 -16.79
C LYS A 52 4.72 -10.45 -17.03
N ALA A 53 5.50 -10.48 -15.96
CA ALA A 53 6.95 -10.58 -16.10
C ALA A 53 7.32 -11.82 -16.94
N PRO A 54 8.41 -11.77 -17.72
CA PRO A 54 8.90 -12.92 -18.49
C PRO A 54 9.03 -14.17 -17.61
N GLN A 55 8.80 -15.35 -18.19
CA GLN A 55 8.93 -16.63 -17.46
C GLN A 55 10.31 -16.72 -16.78
N GLY A 56 10.32 -16.94 -15.46
CA GLY A 56 11.54 -16.99 -14.65
C GLY A 56 11.91 -15.68 -13.94
N TRP A 57 11.37 -14.54 -14.36
CA TRP A 57 11.48 -13.27 -13.64
C TRP A 57 10.21 -13.04 -12.82
N GLY A 58 10.33 -12.99 -11.48
CA GLY A 58 9.20 -12.61 -10.63
C GLY A 58 8.69 -11.21 -10.99
N LYS A 59 7.39 -10.93 -10.77
CA LYS A 59 6.87 -9.55 -10.88
C LYS A 59 7.68 -8.67 -9.92
N PRO A 60 8.27 -7.55 -10.36
CA PRO A 60 8.93 -6.61 -9.45
C PRO A 60 7.93 -6.16 -8.39
N GLU A 61 8.26 -6.34 -7.11
CA GLU A 61 7.39 -5.95 -6.00
C GLU A 61 7.20 -4.43 -6.05
N ARG A 62 5.96 -4.00 -6.31
CA ARG A 62 5.61 -2.59 -6.27
C ARG A 62 5.30 -2.19 -4.84
N TRP A 63 5.52 -0.92 -4.51
CA TRP A 63 5.26 -0.44 -3.16
C TRP A 63 3.80 -0.68 -2.70
N LYS A 64 2.82 -0.62 -3.62
CA LYS A 64 1.40 -0.91 -3.34
C LYS A 64 1.13 -2.39 -3.04
N ASP A 65 2.01 -3.30 -3.46
CA ASP A 65 1.81 -4.74 -3.28
C ASP A 65 1.83 -5.12 -1.79
N LYS A 66 2.60 -4.38 -0.97
CA LYS A 66 2.58 -4.53 0.50
C LYS A 66 1.23 -4.17 1.11
N ILE A 67 0.56 -3.17 0.53
CA ILE A 67 -0.79 -2.77 0.94
C ILE A 67 -1.80 -3.82 0.46
N ILE A 68 -1.73 -4.26 -0.80
CA ILE A 68 -2.62 -5.28 -1.37
C ILE A 68 -2.51 -6.60 -0.60
N LYS A 69 -1.30 -7.02 -0.21
CA LYS A 69 -1.07 -8.26 0.56
C LYS A 69 -1.78 -8.24 1.92
N LYS A 70 -2.00 -7.07 2.49
CA LYS A 70 -2.55 -6.90 3.84
C LYS A 70 -4.02 -6.50 3.83
N LEU A 71 -4.42 -5.62 2.92
CA LEU A 71 -5.77 -5.04 2.83
C LEU A 71 -6.63 -5.62 1.69
N GLY A 72 -6.05 -6.43 0.82
CA GLY A 72 -6.71 -6.95 -0.37
C GLY A 72 -6.63 -6.00 -1.58
N LYS A 73 -7.13 -6.48 -2.73
CA LYS A 73 -7.06 -5.76 -4.02
C LYS A 73 -8.00 -4.54 -4.07
N ASP A 74 -9.11 -4.60 -3.36
CA ASP A 74 -10.14 -3.56 -3.32
C ASP A 74 -9.89 -2.45 -2.28
N TRP A 75 -8.68 -2.36 -1.74
CA TRP A 75 -8.29 -1.35 -0.77
C TRP A 75 -8.60 0.08 -1.22
N HIS A 76 -8.56 0.34 -2.53
CA HIS A 76 -8.82 1.65 -3.13
C HIS A 76 -10.31 2.03 -3.13
N HIS A 77 -11.21 1.05 -3.23
CA HIS A 77 -12.65 1.27 -3.04
C HIS A 77 -12.94 1.60 -1.57
N VAL A 78 -12.36 0.83 -0.64
CA VAL A 78 -12.47 1.13 0.79
C VAL A 78 -11.87 2.50 1.11
N ALA A 79 -10.78 2.87 0.43
CA ALA A 79 -10.13 4.17 0.57
C ALA A 79 -11.01 5.36 0.19
N MET A 80 -12.10 5.19 -0.55
CA MET A 80 -13.02 6.28 -0.84
C MET A 80 -13.66 6.84 0.44
N ASP A 81 -13.93 5.97 1.41
CA ASP A 81 -14.31 6.37 2.76
C ASP A 81 -13.04 6.62 3.60
N ARG A 82 -12.82 7.89 3.95
CA ARG A 82 -11.62 8.31 4.69
C ARG A 82 -11.54 7.69 6.08
N GLU A 83 -12.65 7.60 6.80
CA GLU A 83 -12.67 7.15 8.19
C GLU A 83 -12.52 5.64 8.26
N LYS A 84 -13.30 4.92 7.45
CA LYS A 84 -13.21 3.47 7.33
C LYS A 84 -11.81 3.02 6.94
N TYR A 85 -11.18 3.70 5.98
CA TYR A 85 -9.84 3.36 5.55
C TYR A 85 -8.77 3.68 6.59
N ARG A 86 -8.93 4.78 7.35
CA ARG A 86 -8.02 5.10 8.44
C ARG A 86 -8.07 4.03 9.52
N ALA A 87 -9.27 3.64 9.96
CA ALA A 87 -9.45 2.58 10.94
C ALA A 87 -8.81 1.26 10.47
N LEU A 88 -9.03 0.89 9.21
CA LEU A 88 -8.44 -0.32 8.61
C LEU A 88 -6.91 -0.27 8.56
N CYS A 89 -6.31 0.87 8.18
CA CYS A 89 -4.86 1.05 8.21
C CYS A 89 -4.31 0.94 9.64
N ASP A 90 -4.97 1.56 10.61
CA ASP A 90 -4.55 1.56 12.01
C ASP A 90 -4.65 0.15 12.58
N GLU A 91 -5.75 -0.58 12.34
CA GLU A 91 -5.90 -1.98 12.76
C GLU A 91 -4.80 -2.90 12.16
N THR A 92 -4.46 -2.69 10.88
CA THR A 92 -3.57 -3.58 10.15
C THR A 92 -2.09 -3.31 10.41
N PHE A 93 -1.72 -2.04 10.60
CA PHE A 93 -0.34 -1.58 10.60
C PHE A 93 0.08 -0.84 11.87
N ALA A 94 -0.82 -0.49 12.79
CA ALA A 94 -0.41 0.16 14.03
C ALA A 94 0.50 -0.77 14.83
N PRO A 95 1.55 -0.21 15.46
CA PRO A 95 2.37 -0.97 16.39
C PRO A 95 1.48 -1.47 17.53
N LYS A 96 1.56 -2.77 17.82
CA LYS A 96 0.88 -3.33 19.00
C LYS A 96 1.51 -2.66 20.22
N GLN A 97 0.67 -2.01 21.02
CA GLN A 97 1.09 -1.47 22.31
C GLN A 97 1.55 -2.66 23.16
N HIS A 98 2.86 -2.82 23.32
CA HIS A 98 3.42 -3.75 24.29
C HIS A 98 3.42 -3.02 25.64
N GLY A 99 2.47 -3.39 26.50
CA GLY A 99 2.44 -3.01 27.91
C GLY A 99 3.53 -3.72 28.69
#